data_AF-A0A183F7S8-F1
#
_entry.id   AF-A0A183F7S8-F1
#
_cell.length_a   1.000
_cell.length_b   1.000
_cell.length_c   1.000
_cell.angle_alpha   90.00
_cell.angle_beta   90.00
_cell.angle_gamma   90.00
#
_symmetry.space_group_name_H-M   'P 1'
#
loop_
_entity.id
_entity.type
_entity.pdbx_description
1 polymer ?
#
loop_
_entity_poly.entity_id
_entity_poly.type
_entity_poly.pdbx_seq_one_letter_code
_entity_poly.pdbx_strand_id
1 'polypeptide(L)'
;MVQNLSRLRVSGETARELVLPLVWLRDHCQDPMSYNKTTNQRTSNATHLLEKAELDGEHSVQLKDETSLIVSWKDGLRSVFHIDDIVSRSELDRPPHFVNDVKPWNNLDVGELPLLSMWV
;
A
#
# COMPACT_ATOMS: atom_id res chain seq x y z
N MET A 1 -19.12 -8.81 21.47
CA MET A 1 -17.66 -8.96 21.61
C MET A 1 -17.09 -8.78 20.20
N VAL A 2 -16.61 -7.57 19.85
CA VAL A 2 -16.13 -7.27 18.49
C VAL A 2 -14.64 -7.55 18.47
N GLN A 3 -14.21 -8.66 17.87
CA GLN A 3 -12.80 -8.84 17.54
C GLN A 3 -12.46 -7.80 16.48
N ASN A 4 -11.54 -6.91 16.83
CA ASN A 4 -11.14 -5.79 16.00
C ASN A 4 -10.22 -6.31 14.88
N LEU A 5 -10.80 -6.87 13.82
CA LEU A 5 -10.09 -7.37 12.64
C LEU A 5 -9.63 -6.22 11.74
N SER A 6 -8.94 -5.21 12.30
CA SER A 6 -8.49 -4.04 11.51
C SER A 6 -7.28 -4.32 10.62
N ARG A 7 -6.69 -5.52 10.73
CA ARG A 7 -5.45 -5.91 10.05
C ARG A 7 -5.52 -7.35 9.56
N LEU A 8 -4.95 -7.59 8.38
CA LEU A 8 -4.68 -8.90 7.82
C LEU A 8 -3.22 -9.27 8.05
N ARG A 9 -2.96 -10.54 8.36
CA ARG A 9 -1.61 -11.09 8.53
C ARG A 9 -1.34 -12.05 7.38
N VAL A 10 -0.28 -11.81 6.62
CA VAL A 10 0.18 -12.67 5.52
C VAL A 10 1.54 -13.24 5.92
N SER A 11 1.64 -14.56 6.00
CA SER A 11 2.90 -15.24 6.37
C SER A 11 3.49 -15.94 5.15
N GLY A 12 4.79 -15.72 4.90
CA GLY A 12 5.55 -16.45 3.88
C GLY A 12 6.35 -17.62 4.47
N GLU A 13 6.94 -18.43 3.60
CA GLU A 13 7.74 -19.63 3.97
C GLU A 13 8.90 -19.33 4.93
N THR A 14 9.44 -18.11 4.91
CA THR A 14 10.57 -17.67 5.74
C THR A 14 10.18 -17.21 7.15
N ALA A 15 8.95 -17.51 7.61
CA ALA A 15 8.35 -17.04 8.86
C ALA A 15 8.32 -15.50 9.02
N ARG A 16 8.53 -14.77 7.92
CA ARG A 16 8.31 -13.32 7.87
C ARG A 16 6.82 -13.05 7.70
N GLU A 17 6.29 -12.21 8.57
CA GLU A 17 4.90 -11.82 8.59
C GLU A 17 4.77 -10.39 8.05
N LEU A 18 3.86 -10.20 7.09
CA LEU A 18 3.42 -8.90 6.61
C LEU A 18 2.06 -8.59 7.25
N VAL A 19 2.01 -7.49 8.02
CA VAL A 19 0.78 -7.04 8.67
C VAL A 19 0.19 -5.87 7.89
N LEU A 20 -0.95 -6.08 7.26
CA LEU A 20 -1.60 -5.12 6.36
C LEU A 20 -2.85 -4.55 7.02
N PRO A 21 -2.98 -3.22 7.16
CA PRO A 21 -4.25 -2.62 7.56
C PRO A 21 -5.35 -2.93 6.52
N LEU A 22 -6.53 -3.35 6.96
CA LEU A 22 -7.64 -3.59 6.03
C LEU A 22 -8.03 -2.33 5.28
N VAL A 23 -7.96 -1.17 5.94
CA VAL A 23 -8.20 0.13 5.30
C VAL A 23 -7.21 0.40 4.17
N TRP A 24 -5.96 -0.03 4.30
CA TRP A 24 -4.98 0.12 3.22
C TRP A 24 -5.33 -0.75 2.02
N LEU A 25 -5.73 -2.01 2.26
CA LEU A 25 -6.21 -2.89 1.19
C LEU A 25 -7.44 -2.28 0.51
N ARG A 26 -8.38 -1.73 1.29
CA ARG A 26 -9.58 -1.09 0.75
C ARG A 26 -9.25 0.14 -0.10
N ASP A 27 -8.29 0.96 0.33
CA ASP A 27 -7.79 2.14 -0.37
C ASP A 27 -7.15 1.79 -1.73
N HIS A 28 -6.50 0.63 -1.80
CA HIS A 28 -5.73 0.16 -2.97
C HIS A 28 -6.51 -0.80 -3.87
N CYS A 29 -7.82 -0.93 -3.67
CA CYS A 29 -8.68 -1.76 -4.51
C CYS A 29 -8.64 -1.30 -5.97
N GLN A 30 -8.31 -2.22 -6.89
CA GLN A 30 -8.26 -1.96 -8.33
C GLN A 30 -9.56 -2.34 -9.09
N ASP A 31 -10.64 -2.57 -8.35
CA ASP A 31 -11.96 -2.77 -8.96
C ASP A 31 -12.36 -1.52 -9.77
N PRO A 32 -12.98 -1.65 -10.95
CA PRO A 32 -13.37 -0.51 -11.79
C PRO A 32 -14.26 0.53 -11.09
N MET A 33 -14.99 0.16 -10.04
CA MET A 33 -15.77 1.10 -9.22
C MET A 33 -14.89 1.97 -8.31
N SER A 34 -13.69 1.49 -7.98
CA SER A 34 -12.75 2.13 -7.05
C SER A 34 -11.50 2.71 -7.73
N TYR A 35 -11.22 2.31 -8.97
CA TYR A 35 -10.01 2.68 -9.69
C TYR A 35 -10.21 2.78 -11.21
N ASN A 36 -9.79 3.90 -11.78
CA ASN A 36 -9.70 4.08 -13.23
C ASN A 36 -8.30 3.69 -13.72
N LYS A 37 -8.21 2.52 -14.38
CA LYS A 37 -6.93 2.01 -14.92
C LYS A 37 -6.38 2.86 -16.08
N THR A 38 -7.25 3.51 -16.86
CA THR A 38 -6.84 4.33 -18.01
C THR A 38 -6.13 5.60 -17.57
N THR A 39 -6.61 6.23 -16.51
CA THR A 39 -6.02 7.49 -15.98
C THR A 39 -5.06 7.25 -14.81
N ASN A 40 -4.96 6.01 -14.33
CA ASN A 40 -4.20 5.63 -13.14
C ASN A 40 -4.64 6.42 -11.89
N GLN A 41 -5.96 6.65 -11.75
CA GLN A 41 -6.54 7.45 -10.68
C GLN A 41 -7.52 6.64 -9.85
N ARG A 42 -7.49 6.87 -8.54
CA ARG A 42 -8.50 6.35 -7.61
C ARG A 42 -9.82 7.09 -7.80
N THR A 43 -10.91 6.36 -7.76
CA THR A 43 -12.28 6.90 -7.77
C THR A 43 -13.00 6.67 -6.45
N SER A 44 -12.38 5.93 -5.52
CA SER A 44 -12.89 5.69 -4.18
C SER A 44 -12.95 6.99 -3.36
N ASN A 45 -14.06 7.21 -2.67
CA ASN A 45 -14.19 8.32 -1.73
C ASN A 45 -13.50 7.96 -0.39
N ALA A 46 -12.50 8.76 -0.01
CA ALA A 46 -11.72 8.56 1.20
C ALA A 46 -12.51 8.77 2.51
N THR A 47 -13.62 9.52 2.52
CA THR A 47 -14.35 9.85 3.76
C THR A 47 -14.97 8.64 4.44
N HIS A 48 -15.34 7.60 3.68
CA HIS A 48 -16.01 6.40 4.20
C HIS A 48 -15.11 5.16 4.18
N LEU A 49 -13.81 5.35 3.98
CA LEU A 49 -12.91 4.24 3.68
C LEU A 49 -12.76 3.28 4.87
N LEU A 50 -12.73 3.81 6.11
CA LEU A 50 -12.67 3.02 7.33
C LEU A 50 -13.94 2.17 7.53
N GLU A 51 -15.11 2.76 7.31
CA GLU A 51 -16.42 2.07 7.40
C GLU A 51 -16.56 0.98 6.34
N LYS A 52 -15.98 1.20 5.15
CA LYS A 52 -15.99 0.24 4.04
C LYS A 52 -14.94 -0.86 4.15
N ALA A 53 -13.98 -0.72 5.07
CA ALA A 53 -12.90 -1.69 5.29
C ALA A 53 -13.33 -2.79 6.28
N GLU A 54 -14.57 -3.26 6.17
CA GLU A 54 -15.14 -4.35 6.97
C GLU A 54 -15.23 -5.64 6.14
N LEU A 55 -14.85 -6.76 6.74
CA LEU A 55 -14.94 -8.09 6.12
C LEU A 55 -16.33 -8.71 6.34
N ASP A 56 -16.79 -9.51 5.39
CA ASP A 56 -18.03 -10.29 5.43
C ASP A 56 -17.85 -11.65 6.14
N GLY A 57 -17.26 -11.64 7.35
CA GLY A 57 -17.04 -12.85 8.15
C GLY A 57 -15.83 -13.71 7.77
N GLU A 58 -15.81 -14.96 8.25
CA GLU A 58 -14.63 -15.83 8.35
C GLU A 58 -14.02 -16.25 6.99
N HIS A 59 -14.82 -16.31 5.93
CA HIS A 59 -14.38 -16.73 4.58
C HIS A 59 -14.13 -15.56 3.62
N SER A 60 -14.03 -14.34 4.16
CA SER A 60 -13.84 -13.12 3.38
C SER A 60 -12.47 -12.97 2.76
N VAL A 61 -11.48 -13.70 3.26
CA VAL A 61 -10.11 -13.63 2.76
C VAL A 61 -9.71 -14.99 2.23
N GLN A 62 -9.31 -15.03 0.97
CA GLN A 62 -8.94 -16.27 0.29
C GLN A 62 -7.65 -16.07 -0.48
N LEU A 63 -6.76 -17.05 -0.38
CA LEU A 63 -5.60 -17.16 -1.22
C LEU A 63 -5.99 -17.96 -2.47
N LYS A 64 -5.77 -17.41 -3.65
CA LYS A 64 -5.98 -18.08 -4.93
C LYS A 64 -4.63 -18.36 -5.58
N ASP A 65 -4.41 -19.63 -5.91
CA ASP A 65 -3.25 -20.12 -6.65
C ASP A 65 -1.91 -19.62 -6.09
N GLU A 66 -1.84 -19.40 -4.76
CA GLU A 66 -0.67 -18.88 -4.01
C GLU A 66 -0.09 -17.54 -4.49
N THR A 67 -0.72 -16.88 -5.46
CA THR A 67 -0.21 -15.67 -6.12
C THR A 67 -1.13 -14.48 -5.91
N SER A 68 -2.39 -14.74 -5.56
CA SER A 68 -3.43 -13.71 -5.48
C SER A 68 -4.17 -13.78 -4.15
N LEU A 69 -4.31 -12.62 -3.51
CA LEU A 69 -5.16 -12.43 -2.34
C LEU A 69 -6.50 -11.87 -2.79
N ILE A 70 -7.58 -12.55 -2.42
CA ILE A 70 -8.95 -12.12 -2.65
C ILE A 70 -9.55 -11.68 -1.32
N VAL A 71 -10.13 -10.47 -1.30
CA VAL A 71 -10.81 -9.92 -0.14
C VAL A 71 -12.24 -9.56 -0.52
N SER A 72 -13.21 -10.21 0.13
CA SER A 72 -14.64 -9.90 0.05
C SER A 72 -15.01 -8.95 1.18
N TRP A 73 -15.51 -7.79 0.82
CA TRP A 73 -15.92 -6.76 1.77
C TRP A 73 -17.40 -6.90 2.10
N LYS A 74 -17.79 -6.47 3.30
CA LYS A 74 -19.18 -6.48 3.76
C LYS A 74 -20.13 -5.65 2.89
N ASP A 75 -19.60 -4.66 2.17
CA ASP A 75 -20.36 -3.84 1.21
C ASP A 75 -20.57 -4.52 -0.15
N GLY A 76 -20.16 -5.78 -0.29
CA GLY A 76 -20.31 -6.58 -1.51
C GLY A 76 -19.22 -6.35 -2.56
N LEU A 77 -18.31 -5.39 -2.35
CA LEU A 77 -17.16 -5.23 -3.22
C LEU A 77 -16.20 -6.42 -3.04
N ARG A 78 -15.49 -6.78 -4.11
CA ARG A 78 -14.45 -7.80 -4.08
C ARG A 78 -13.15 -7.22 -4.61
N SER A 79 -12.10 -7.23 -3.78
CA SER A 79 -10.76 -6.84 -4.21
C SER A 79 -9.93 -8.07 -4.54
N VAL A 80 -9.12 -7.96 -5.59
CA VAL A 80 -8.12 -8.96 -5.98
C VAL A 80 -6.77 -8.26 -6.03
N PHE A 81 -5.79 -8.82 -5.33
CA PHE A 81 -4.44 -8.28 -5.26
C PHE A 81 -3.45 -9.36 -5.65
N HIS A 82 -2.46 -9.04 -6.47
CA HIS A 82 -1.27 -9.87 -6.60
C HIS A 82 -0.41 -9.71 -5.35
N ILE A 83 0.13 -10.82 -4.84
CA ILE A 83 0.98 -10.80 -3.64
C ILE A 83 2.25 -9.99 -3.89
N ASP A 84 2.86 -10.10 -5.09
CA ASP A 84 4.04 -9.32 -5.46
C ASP A 84 3.76 -7.81 -5.46
N ASP A 85 2.56 -7.39 -5.88
CA ASP A 85 2.12 -6.00 -5.80
C ASP A 85 1.97 -5.54 -4.35
N ILE A 86 1.37 -6.37 -3.49
CA ILE A 86 1.25 -6.07 -2.07
C ILE A 86 2.64 -5.89 -1.45
N VAL A 87 3.55 -6.84 -1.68
CA VAL A 87 4.89 -6.85 -1.08
C VAL A 87 5.72 -5.66 -1.58
N SER A 88 5.71 -5.38 -2.88
CA SER A 88 6.48 -4.27 -3.46
C SER A 88 5.99 -2.89 -3.04
N ARG A 89 4.69 -2.75 -2.71
CA ARG A 89 4.07 -1.49 -2.25
C ARG A 89 3.98 -1.39 -0.72
N SER A 90 4.37 -2.44 -0.01
CA SER A 90 4.39 -2.43 1.45
C SER A 90 5.66 -1.73 1.92
N GLU A 91 5.48 -0.59 2.57
CA GLU A 91 6.57 0.05 3.30
C GLU A 91 6.86 -0.75 4.56
N LEU A 92 8.11 -1.17 4.71
CA LEU A 92 8.63 -1.64 5.98
C LEU A 92 9.11 -0.40 6.73
N ASP A 93 8.77 -0.28 8.02
CA ASP A 93 9.31 0.75 8.90
C ASP A 93 10.85 0.59 9.00
N ARG A 94 11.55 1.16 8.02
CA ARG A 94 13.00 1.22 7.97
C ARG A 94 13.40 2.65 8.30
N PRO A 95 14.41 2.87 9.15
CA PRO A 95 14.97 4.20 9.31
C PRO A 95 15.43 4.66 7.92
N PRO A 96 15.07 5.88 7.51
CA PRO A 96 15.37 6.33 6.17
C PRO A 96 16.89 6.44 6.00
N HIS A 97 17.38 5.90 4.90
CA HIS A 97 18.82 5.75 4.65
C HIS A 97 19.42 7.03 4.05
N PHE A 98 19.21 8.19 4.69
CA PHE A 98 19.65 9.50 4.15
C PHE A 98 21.14 9.78 4.29
N VAL A 99 21.90 8.88 4.91
CA VAL A 99 23.26 9.17 5.40
C VAL A 99 24.24 9.51 4.26
N ASN A 100 23.99 9.02 3.04
CA ASN A 100 24.89 9.23 1.90
C ASN A 100 24.31 10.16 0.81
N ASP A 101 23.00 10.42 0.83
CA ASP A 101 22.31 11.15 -0.25
C ASP A 101 21.91 12.58 0.15
N VAL A 102 22.07 12.94 1.42
CA VAL A 102 21.67 14.26 1.95
C VAL A 102 22.88 14.96 2.56
N LYS A 103 23.23 16.10 1.98
CA LYS A 103 24.20 17.04 2.57
C LYS A 103 23.44 18.27 3.10
N PRO A 104 23.56 18.61 4.39
CA PRO A 104 22.98 19.84 4.92
C PRO A 104 23.48 21.07 4.17
N TRP A 105 22.60 22.03 3.92
CA TRP A 105 22.93 23.24 3.15
C TRP A 105 24.07 24.05 3.76
N ASN A 106 24.24 24.02 5.09
CA ASN A 106 25.29 24.71 5.82
C ASN A 106 26.64 23.95 5.81
N ASN A 107 26.67 22.75 5.25
CA ASN A 107 27.89 21.95 5.08
C ASN A 107 28.36 21.93 3.62
N LEU A 108 27.68 22.62 2.70
CA LEU A 108 28.06 22.70 1.29
C LEU A 108 29.26 23.65 1.11
N ASP A 109 30.26 23.19 0.38
CA ASP A 109 31.33 24.04 -0.12
C ASP A 109 30.82 24.88 -1.31
N VAL A 110 31.44 26.03 -1.56
CA VAL A 110 31.03 26.96 -2.64
C VAL A 110 31.03 26.28 -4.01
N GLY A 111 31.94 25.32 -4.25
CA GLY A 111 32.02 24.55 -5.49
C GLY A 111 30.96 23.44 -5.64
N GLU A 112 30.22 23.13 -4.58
CA GLU A 112 29.13 22.14 -4.58
C GLU A 112 27.75 22.80 -4.71
N LEU A 113 27.69 24.14 -4.77
CA LEU A 113 26.46 24.84 -5.05
C LEU A 113 25.99 24.48 -6.47
N PRO A 114 24.75 23.98 -6.64
CA PRO A 114 24.27 23.58 -7.95
C PRO A 114 24.21 24.81 -8.87
N LEU A 115 25.07 24.81 -9.88
CA LEU A 115 25.10 25.82 -10.94
C LEU A 115 24.39 25.24 -12.17
N LEU A 116 23.28 25.84 -12.54
CA LEU A 116 22.61 25.53 -13.80
C LEU A 116 23.13 26.47 -14.88
N SER A 117 23.92 25.94 -15.82
CA SER A 117 24.30 26.67 -17.02
C SER A 117 23.25 26.43 -18.10
N MET A 118 22.52 27.47 -18.50
CA MET A 118 21.72 27.45 -19.70
C MET A 118 22.60 27.83 -20.89
N TRP A 119 22.81 26.88 -21.80
CA TRP A 119 23.38 27.18 -23.11
C TRP A 119 22.25 27.76 -23.97
N VAL A 120 22.45 29.00 -24.45
CA VAL A 120 21.60 29.65 -25.47
C VAL A 120 22.23 29.39 -26.83
#